data_AF-A0A7V1F8X0-F1
#
_entry.id   AF-A0A7V1F8X0-F1
#
_cell.length_a   1.000
_cell.length_b   1.000
_cell.length_c   1.000
_cell.angle_alpha   90.00
_cell.angle_beta   90.00
_cell.angle_gamma   90.00
#
_symmetry.space_group_name_H-M   'P 1'
#
loop_
_entity.id
_entity.type
_entity.pdbx_description
1 polymer ?
#
loop_
_entity_poly.entity_id
_entity_poly.type
_entity_poly.pdbx_seq_one_letter_code
_entity_poly.pdbx_strand_id
1 'polypeptide(L)'
;MEMHVPELSAELLGRGHIVYVAGFPNSPLMRDAQERGLQTFTLPLKGYWHPFQIKRLSEFIKLKKIQIVHSHYSRDLWTIVPALKNFPSIPLFLTKHIGTQKAKKDIFHKKIYERVDKVLANSRVIYGNILNTHP
;
A
#
# COMPACT_ATOMS: atom_id res chain seq x y z
N MET A 1 -11.12 -5.73 -9.41
CA MET A 1 -11.08 -6.33 -8.05
C MET A 1 -9.63 -6.72 -7.80
N GLU A 2 -9.04 -6.32 -6.67
CA GLU A 2 -7.60 -6.44 -6.39
C GLU A 2 -7.24 -7.86 -5.90
N MET A 3 -7.68 -8.88 -6.65
CA MET A 3 -7.55 -10.30 -6.27
C MET A 3 -6.10 -10.82 -6.28
N HIS A 4 -5.17 -10.04 -6.81
CA HIS A 4 -3.75 -10.40 -6.83
C HIS A 4 -3.07 -10.22 -5.47
N VAL A 5 -3.60 -9.37 -4.58
CA VAL A 5 -2.94 -9.08 -3.29
C VAL A 5 -2.90 -10.31 -2.37
N PRO A 6 -4.01 -11.07 -2.17
CA PRO A 6 -3.97 -12.26 -1.33
C PRO A 6 -3.15 -13.39 -1.95
N GLU A 7 -3.15 -13.52 -3.29
CA GLU A 7 -2.31 -14.47 -4.02
C GLU A 7 -0.81 -14.17 -3.81
N LEU A 8 -0.37 -12.94 -4.08
CA LEU A 8 1.02 -12.51 -3.83
C LEU A 8 1.40 -12.70 -2.36
N SER A 9 0.49 -12.38 -1.44
CA SER A 9 0.73 -12.51 -0.01
C SER A 9 0.92 -13.97 0.41
N ALA A 10 0.13 -14.90 -0.14
CA ALA A 10 0.27 -16.33 0.09
C ALA A 10 1.59 -16.87 -0.48
N GLU A 11 1.97 -16.42 -1.68
CA GLU A 11 3.24 -16.77 -2.31
C GLU A 11 4.46 -16.30 -1.52
N LEU A 12 4.41 -15.09 -0.94
CA LEU A 12 5.45 -14.58 -0.06
C LEU A 12 5.49 -15.35 1.27
N LEU A 13 4.32 -15.66 1.84
CA LEU A 13 4.22 -16.50 3.03
C LEU A 13 4.84 -17.88 2.80
N GLY A 14 4.53 -18.52 1.66
CA GLY A 14 5.11 -19.81 1.26
C GLY A 14 6.62 -19.80 1.09
N ARG A 15 7.22 -18.63 0.81
CA ARG A 15 8.68 -18.41 0.75
C ARG A 15 9.31 -18.11 2.12
N GLY A 16 8.54 -18.18 3.21
CA GLY A 16 9.03 -17.98 4.57
C GLY A 16 8.97 -16.53 5.07
N HIS A 17 8.30 -15.63 4.35
CA HIS A 17 8.09 -14.26 4.83
C HIS A 17 6.90 -14.17 5.78
N ILE A 18 6.97 -13.27 6.76
CA ILE A 18 5.80 -12.90 7.59
C ILE A 18 5.04 -11.82 6.85
N VAL A 19 3.79 -12.11 6.45
CA VAL A 19 2.98 -11.22 5.62
C VAL A 19 1.73 -10.79 6.36
N TYR A 20 1.46 -9.48 6.31
CA TYR A 20 0.24 -8.87 6.85
C TYR A 20 -0.54 -8.19 5.72
N VAL A 21 -1.78 -8.64 5.50
CA VAL A 21 -2.69 -7.98 4.55
C VAL A 21 -3.48 -6.91 5.28
N ALA A 22 -3.30 -5.65 4.86
CA ALA A 22 -4.04 -4.52 5.41
C ALA A 22 -5.18 -4.10 4.48
N GLY A 23 -6.36 -3.83 5.04
CA GLY A 23 -7.50 -3.41 4.22
C GLY A 23 -8.77 -3.08 4.99
N PHE A 24 -9.79 -2.65 4.26
CA PHE A 24 -11.08 -2.28 4.84
C PHE A 24 -11.77 -3.52 5.45
N PRO A 25 -12.28 -3.45 6.69
CA PRO A 25 -12.86 -4.59 7.38
C PRO A 25 -14.00 -5.23 6.58
N ASN A 26 -14.06 -6.56 6.58
CA ASN A 26 -15.06 -7.38 5.90
C ASN A 26 -15.15 -7.19 4.38
N SER A 27 -14.19 -6.50 3.75
CA SER A 27 -14.14 -6.39 2.29
C SER A 27 -13.81 -7.75 1.66
N PRO A 28 -14.16 -7.97 0.37
CA PRO A 28 -13.83 -9.22 -0.32
C PRO A 28 -12.34 -9.58 -0.25
N LEU A 29 -11.45 -8.58 -0.36
CA LEU A 29 -10.01 -8.74 -0.20
C LEU A 29 -9.64 -9.33 1.16
N MET A 30 -10.23 -8.80 2.24
CA MET A 30 -9.91 -9.25 3.59
C MET A 30 -10.46 -10.65 3.88
N ARG A 31 -11.63 -11.00 3.32
CA ARG A 31 -12.19 -12.35 3.45
C ARG A 31 -11.32 -13.38 2.74
N ASP A 32 -10.95 -13.12 1.49
CA ASP A 32 -10.05 -14.01 0.73
C ASP A 32 -8.69 -14.18 1.42
N ALA A 33 -8.14 -13.09 1.98
CA ALA A 33 -6.90 -13.19 2.76
C ALA A 33 -7.05 -14.07 4.02
N GLN A 34 -8.17 -13.95 4.74
CA GLN A 34 -8.45 -14.77 5.92
C GLN A 34 -8.68 -16.23 5.56
N GLU A 35 -9.43 -16.51 4.49
CA GLU A 35 -9.67 -17.87 3.97
C GLU A 35 -8.37 -18.58 3.58
N ARG A 36 -7.36 -17.82 3.11
CA ARG A 36 -6.00 -18.30 2.82
C ARG A 36 -5.10 -18.43 4.06
N GLY A 37 -5.60 -18.15 5.26
CA GLY A 37 -4.83 -18.21 6.49
C GLY A 37 -3.80 -17.08 6.66
N LEU A 38 -3.92 -15.98 5.88
CA LEU A 38 -3.03 -14.84 5.98
C LEU A 38 -3.33 -14.01 7.24
N GLN A 39 -2.29 -13.42 7.82
CA GLN A 39 -2.47 -12.48 8.92
C GLN A 39 -3.05 -11.18 8.38
N THR A 40 -4.15 -10.70 8.99
CA THR A 40 -4.84 -9.50 8.51
C THR A 40 -4.80 -8.35 9.51
N PHE A 41 -4.69 -7.11 9.00
CA PHE A 41 -4.78 -5.88 9.77
C PHE A 41 -5.91 -5.00 9.21
N THR A 42 -6.94 -4.77 10.01
CA THR A 42 -8.07 -3.94 9.56
C THR A 42 -7.74 -2.45 9.62
N LEU A 43 -7.94 -1.78 8.50
CA LEU A 43 -7.72 -0.35 8.33
C LEU A 43 -8.93 0.28 7.63
N PRO A 44 -10.01 0.61 8.38
CA PRO A 44 -11.17 1.27 7.80
C PRO A 44 -10.82 2.71 7.39
N LEU A 45 -10.43 2.91 6.13
CA LEU A 45 -10.17 4.22 5.53
C LEU A 45 -11.42 4.74 4.81
N LYS A 46 -11.98 5.87 5.25
CA LYS A 46 -13.13 6.58 4.65
C LYS A 46 -12.77 8.01 4.19
N GLY A 47 -12.53 8.23 2.90
CA GLY A 47 -12.06 9.54 2.41
C GLY A 47 -10.54 9.71 2.56
N TYR A 48 -10.03 10.94 2.66
CA TYR A 48 -8.58 11.22 2.55
C TYR A 48 -7.84 11.47 3.87
N TRP A 49 -8.52 11.84 4.96
CA TRP A 49 -7.87 12.25 6.21
C TRP A 49 -8.18 11.30 7.37
N HIS A 50 -7.15 10.64 7.91
CA HIS A 50 -7.29 9.54 8.88
C HIS A 50 -6.29 9.56 10.03
N PRO A 51 -6.21 10.61 10.87
CA PRO A 51 -5.17 10.73 11.89
C PRO A 51 -5.11 9.56 12.88
N PHE A 52 -6.27 9.03 13.28
CA PHE A 52 -6.34 7.84 14.14
C PHE A 52 -5.78 6.58 13.46
N GLN A 53 -6.11 6.40 12.17
CA GLN A 53 -5.64 5.23 11.41
C GLN A 53 -4.15 5.32 11.07
N ILE A 54 -3.64 6.53 10.85
CA ILE A 54 -2.21 6.81 10.70
C ILE A 54 -1.47 6.36 11.96
N LYS A 55 -1.94 6.77 13.15
CA LYS A 55 -1.34 6.37 14.43
C LYS A 55 -1.40 4.85 14.61
N ARG A 56 -2.56 4.23 14.37
CA ARG A 56 -2.74 2.78 14.50
C ARG A 56 -1.84 1.98 13.55
N LEU A 57 -1.68 2.45 12.30
CA LEU A 57 -0.77 1.85 11.33
C LEU A 57 0.70 2.03 11.77
N SER A 58 1.08 3.21 12.27
CA SER A 58 2.43 3.45 12.82
C SER A 58 2.74 2.55 14.01
N GLU A 59 1.79 2.37 14.93
CA GLU A 59 1.94 1.47 16.09
C GLU A 59 2.04 0.01 15.66
N PHE A 60 1.23 -0.39 14.68
CA PHE A 60 1.29 -1.73 14.10
C PHE A 60 2.64 -2.01 13.43
N ILE A 61 3.15 -1.07 12.63
CA ILE A 61 4.47 -1.14 12.00
C ILE A 61 5.56 -1.36 13.04
N LYS A 62 5.54 -0.58 14.12
CA LYS A 62 6.49 -0.71 15.24
C LYS A 62 6.37 -2.07 15.93
N LEU A 63 5.16 -2.46 16.33
CA LEU A 63 4.91 -3.66 17.12
C LEU A 63 5.25 -4.94 16.35
N LYS A 64 4.88 -5.00 15.07
CA LYS A 64 5.13 -6.14 14.20
C LYS A 64 6.51 -6.11 13.54
N LYS A 65 7.32 -5.07 13.82
CA LYS A 65 8.65 -4.86 13.25
C LYS A 65 8.64 -4.99 11.71
N ILE A 66 7.67 -4.32 11.09
CA ILE A 66 7.50 -4.37 9.63
C ILE A 66 8.77 -3.85 8.96
N GLN A 67 9.27 -4.59 7.96
CA GLN A 67 10.50 -4.25 7.26
C GLN A 67 10.25 -3.74 5.84
N ILE A 68 9.07 -4.02 5.27
CA ILE A 68 8.68 -3.60 3.93
C ILE A 68 7.19 -3.23 3.94
N VAL A 69 6.83 -2.12 3.28
CA VAL A 69 5.43 -1.78 3.01
C VAL A 69 5.20 -1.80 1.50
N HIS A 70 4.13 -2.48 1.07
CA HIS A 70 3.75 -2.57 -0.33
C HIS A 70 2.29 -2.15 -0.49
N SER A 71 2.07 -1.01 -1.14
CA SER A 71 0.75 -0.50 -1.48
C SER A 71 0.36 -0.90 -2.91
N HIS A 72 -0.91 -1.25 -3.12
CA HIS A 72 -1.46 -1.54 -4.44
C HIS A 72 -2.41 -0.45 -4.94
N TYR A 73 -2.68 0.56 -4.08
CA TYR A 73 -3.55 1.67 -4.42
C TYR A 73 -2.99 3.01 -3.95
N SER A 74 -2.83 3.93 -4.91
CA SER A 74 -2.19 5.23 -4.67
C SER A 74 -2.91 6.10 -3.64
N ARG A 75 -4.21 5.89 -3.40
CA ARG A 75 -4.95 6.63 -2.36
C ARG A 75 -4.48 6.28 -0.96
N ASP A 76 -3.99 5.06 -0.75
CA ASP A 76 -3.56 4.59 0.57
C ASP A 76 -2.27 5.27 1.03
N LEU A 77 -1.50 5.83 0.08
CA LEU A 77 -0.28 6.59 0.39
C LEU A 77 -0.54 7.78 1.31
N TRP A 78 -1.73 8.40 1.24
CA TRP A 78 -2.14 9.48 2.16
C TRP A 78 -2.18 9.04 3.63
N THR A 79 -2.34 7.75 3.90
CA THR A 79 -2.27 7.17 5.25
C THR A 79 -0.92 6.52 5.52
N ILE A 80 -0.36 5.81 4.54
CA ILE A 80 0.89 5.05 4.69
C ILE A 80 2.09 5.98 4.89
N VAL A 81 2.24 7.02 4.06
CA VAL A 81 3.38 7.94 4.13
C VAL A 81 3.50 8.63 5.49
N PRO A 82 2.44 9.24 6.06
CA PRO A 82 2.56 9.83 7.39
C PRO A 82 2.75 8.77 8.49
N ALA A 83 2.22 7.55 8.34
CA ALA A 83 2.46 6.47 9.31
C ALA A 83 3.93 6.00 9.30
N LEU A 84 4.62 6.16 8.17
CA LEU A 84 6.04 5.84 7.99
C LEU A 84 7.00 6.97 8.39
N LYS A 85 6.50 8.12 8.87
CA LYS A 85 7.34 9.30 9.18
C LYS A 85 8.48 8.99 10.16
N ASN A 86 8.25 8.11 11.13
CA ASN A 86 9.25 7.71 12.13
C ASN A 86 10.05 6.46 11.73
N PHE A 87 9.86 5.96 10.50
CA PHE A 87 10.51 4.77 9.97
C PHE A 87 11.07 5.04 8.56
N PRO A 88 12.06 5.95 8.42
CA PRO A 88 12.59 6.34 7.12
C PRO A 88 13.31 5.21 6.40
N SER A 89 13.80 4.20 7.12
CA SER A 89 14.52 3.05 6.57
C SER A 89 13.63 1.94 6.02
N ILE A 90 12.32 1.95 6.28
CA ILE A 90 11.40 0.93 5.76
C ILE A 90 11.08 1.27 4.30
N PRO A 91 11.47 0.46 3.30
CA PRO A 91 11.09 0.72 1.91
C PRO A 91 9.57 0.65 1.70
N LEU A 92 9.07 1.59 0.90
CA LEU A 92 7.69 1.71 0.46
C LEU A 92 7.60 1.46 -1.05
N PHE A 93 6.94 0.36 -1.42
CA PHE A 93 6.64 0.02 -2.81
C PHE A 93 5.20 0.40 -3.14
N LEU A 94 4.99 0.88 -4.36
CA LEU A 94 3.65 1.07 -4.93
C LEU A 94 3.52 0.21 -6.19
N THR A 95 2.54 -0.69 -6.27
CA THR A 95 2.13 -1.27 -7.55
C THR A 95 0.95 -0.51 -8.12
N LYS A 96 1.00 -0.22 -9.41
CA LYS A 96 -0.09 0.39 -10.15
C LYS A 96 -0.60 -0.54 -11.23
N HIS A 97 -1.91 -0.74 -11.21
CA HIS A 97 -2.64 -1.54 -12.20
C HIS A 97 -3.49 -0.69 -13.16
N ILE A 98 -3.83 0.54 -12.75
CA ILE A 98 -4.77 1.41 -13.47
C ILE A 98 -4.09 2.72 -13.81
N GLY A 99 -4.31 3.18 -15.04
CA GLY A 99 -3.82 4.45 -15.54
C GLY A 99 -4.47 5.63 -14.80
N THR A 100 -3.71 6.68 -14.59
CA THR A 100 -4.20 7.92 -14.00
C THR A 100 -4.58 8.89 -15.11
N GLN A 101 -5.79 9.44 -15.05
CA GLN A 101 -6.28 10.39 -16.05
C GLN A 101 -5.91 11.84 -15.74
N LYS A 102 -5.85 12.21 -14.45
CA LYS A 102 -5.45 13.55 -14.00
C LYS A 102 -4.06 13.51 -13.39
N ALA A 103 -3.13 14.29 -13.94
CA ALA A 103 -1.76 14.39 -13.45
C ALA A 103 -1.74 14.69 -11.94
N LYS A 104 -0.85 14.01 -11.23
CA LYS A 104 -0.67 14.06 -9.77
C LYS A 104 0.58 14.86 -9.43
N LYS A 105 0.69 16.04 -10.03
CA LYS A 105 1.90 16.90 -9.99
C LYS A 105 1.78 18.05 -8.99
N ASP A 106 0.72 18.13 -8.21
CA ASP A 106 0.63 19.10 -7.13
C ASP A 106 1.60 18.76 -5.98
N ILE A 107 1.89 19.77 -5.15
CA ILE A 107 2.90 19.72 -4.10
C ILE A 107 2.63 18.58 -3.11
N PHE A 108 1.37 18.26 -2.82
CA PHE A 108 1.04 17.21 -1.86
C PHE A 108 1.31 15.82 -2.44
N HIS A 109 0.94 15.59 -3.70
CA HIS A 109 1.30 14.34 -4.37
C HIS A 109 2.81 14.21 -4.52
N LYS A 110 3.54 15.29 -4.84
CA LYS A 110 5.00 15.27 -4.88
C LYS A 110 5.61 14.75 -3.56
N LYS A 111 5.22 15.33 -2.42
CA LYS A 111 5.70 14.91 -1.09
C LYS A 111 5.37 13.45 -0.76
N ILE A 112 4.20 12.98 -1.17
CA ILE A 112 3.77 11.60 -0.92
C ILE A 112 4.56 10.62 -1.79
N TYR A 113 4.77 10.94 -3.07
CA TYR A 113 5.52 10.09 -4.00
C TYR A 113 7.03 10.14 -3.76
N GLU A 114 7.58 11.24 -3.23
CA GLU A 114 8.97 11.31 -2.75
C GLU A 114 9.29 10.26 -1.67
N ARG A 115 8.28 9.83 -0.89
CA ARG A 115 8.45 8.76 0.10
C ARG A 115 8.40 7.35 -0.50
N VAL A 116 7.94 7.20 -1.75
CA VAL A 116 7.82 5.89 -2.41
C VAL A 116 9.16 5.52 -3.03
N ASP A 117 9.78 4.45 -2.54
CA ASP A 117 11.10 4.01 -2.97
C ASP A 117 11.08 3.42 -4.39
N LYS A 118 10.03 2.67 -4.74
CA LYS A 118 9.83 2.13 -6.10
C LYS A 118 8.37 2.04 -6.48
N VAL A 119 8.06 2.38 -7.74
CA VAL A 119 6.75 2.16 -8.35
C VAL A 119 6.84 1.04 -9.38
N LEU A 120 6.03 0.01 -9.21
CA LEU A 120 5.90 -1.15 -10.10
C LEU A 120 4.68 -0.96 -11.01
N ALA A 121 4.88 -1.16 -12.30
CA ALA A 121 3.81 -1.19 -13.29
C ALA A 121 3.54 -2.62 -13.73
N ASN A 122 2.27 -3.01 -13.81
CA ASN A 122 1.87 -4.34 -14.32
C ASN A 122 2.03 -4.48 -15.85
N SER A 123 2.25 -3.38 -16.58
CA SER A 123 2.42 -3.37 -18.03
C SER A 123 3.21 -2.16 -18.51
N ARG A 124 3.72 -2.23 -19.73
CA ARG A 124 4.40 -1.10 -20.39
C ARG A 124 3.47 0.12 -20.59
N VAL A 125 2.18 -0.12 -20.80
CA VAL A 125 1.18 0.95 -20.94
C VAL A 125 1.04 1.72 -19.63
N ILE A 126 0.93 1.01 -18.50
CA ILE A 126 0.88 1.65 -17.19
C ILE A 126 2.20 2.32 -16.84
N TYR A 127 3.34 1.71 -17.20
CA TYR A 127 4.65 2.34 -17.04
C TYR A 127 4.73 3.70 -17.75
N GLY A 128 4.36 3.76 -19.03
CA GLY A 128 4.31 5.02 -19.78
C GLY A 128 3.32 6.02 -19.17
N ASN A 129 2.15 5.56 -18.72
CA ASN A 129 1.20 6.43 -18.02
C ASN A 129 1.78 7.02 -16.72
N ILE A 130 2.53 6.24 -15.94
CA ILE A 130 3.16 6.71 -14.70
C ILE A 130 4.14 7.83 -15.00
N LEU A 131 5.06 7.62 -15.95
CA LEU A 131 6.04 8.63 -16.36
C LEU A 131 5.39 9.95 -16.78
N ASN A 132 4.22 9.88 -17.41
CA ASN A 132 3.52 11.08 -17.88
C ASN A 132 2.75 11.81 -16.75
N THR A 133 2.30 11.08 -15.73
CA THR A 133 1.28 11.58 -14.79
C THR A 133 1.75 11.72 -13.34
N HIS A 134 2.88 11.14 -12.97
CA HIS A 134 3.44 11.16 -11.62
C HIS A 134 4.69 12.05 -11.60
N PRO A 135 5.04 12.61 -10.43
CA PRO A 135 6.25 13.41 -10.26
C PRO A 135 7.52 12.56 -10.40
#